data_AF-A0A3L8GH06-F1
#
_entry.id   AF-A0A3L8GH06-F1
#
_cell.length_a   1.000
_cell.length_b   1.000
_cell.length_c   1.000
_cell.angle_alpha   90.00
_cell.angle_beta   90.00
_cell.angle_gamma   90.00
#
_symmetry.space_group_name_H-M   'P 1'
#
loop_
_entity.id
_entity.type
_entity.pdbx_description
1 polymer ?
#
loop_
_entity_poly.entity_id
_entity_poly.type
_entity_poly.pdbx_seq_one_letter_code
_entity_poly.pdbx_strand_id
1 'polypeptide(L)'
;MISYEKVRQSLKTLNMTVIVLNIIELVFSVILFVSLYFTLNNEDIKATLPPEQLDVLKQSLSPFNIFMMVISLGLTIAIIVLAFQNRSKIAQDFEINYMPYFLGLGSILLSIVQMFLNQFSLISFAINLALASLYFFSYLKAKTLNGKEDIIDA
;
A
#
# COMPACT_ATOMS: atom_id res chain seq x y z
N MET A 1 8.90 26.99 17.37
CA MET A 1 10.01 26.03 17.55
C MET A 1 9.48 24.63 17.23
N ILE A 2 10.04 23.96 16.22
CA ILE A 2 9.64 22.59 15.86
C ILE A 2 10.25 21.64 16.89
N SER A 3 9.42 20.81 17.53
CA SER A 3 9.91 19.78 18.45
C SER A 3 10.26 18.52 17.65
N TYR A 4 11.53 18.36 17.31
CA TYR A 4 12.03 17.22 16.53
C TYR A 4 11.70 15.87 17.19
N GLU A 5 11.69 15.81 18.52
CA GLU A 5 11.29 14.59 19.24
C GLU A 5 9.81 14.24 19.01
N LYS A 6 8.91 15.25 18.99
CA LYS A 6 7.50 15.03 18.62
C LYS A 6 7.35 14.58 17.17
N VAL A 7 8.13 15.14 16.24
CA VAL A 7 8.12 14.74 14.83
C VAL A 7 8.59 13.29 14.69
N ARG A 8 9.67 12.91 15.38
CA ARG A 8 10.22 11.55 15.45
C ARG A 8 9.20 10.55 16.00
N GLN A 9 8.60 10.84 17.16
CA GLN A 9 7.60 9.95 17.76
C GLN A 9 6.39 9.79 16.84
N SER A 10 5.92 10.89 16.24
CA SER A 10 4.83 10.87 15.27
C SER A 10 5.18 10.03 14.04
N LEU A 11 6.39 10.12 13.51
CA LEU A 11 6.83 9.32 12.37
C LEU A 11 6.98 7.84 12.73
N LYS A 12 7.45 7.50 13.95
CA LYS A 12 7.48 6.11 14.43
C LYS A 12 6.07 5.50 14.41
N THR A 13 5.07 6.23 14.88
CA THR A 13 3.67 5.79 14.85
C THR A 13 3.17 5.64 13.42
N LEU A 14 3.40 6.63 12.55
CA LEU A 14 2.95 6.60 11.16
C LEU A 14 3.57 5.44 10.38
N ASN A 15 4.87 5.17 10.54
CA ASN A 15 5.52 4.01 9.94
C ASN A 15 4.93 2.69 10.43
N MET A 16 4.62 2.60 11.73
CA MET A 16 3.97 1.39 12.25
C MET A 16 2.58 1.21 11.63
N THR A 17 1.81 2.28 11.46
CA THR A 17 0.51 2.24 10.78
C THR A 17 0.67 1.80 9.33
N VAL A 18 1.64 2.35 8.59
CA VAL A 18 1.94 1.94 7.20
C VAL A 18 2.26 0.44 7.15
N ILE A 19 3.12 -0.06 8.03
CA ILE A 19 3.48 -1.48 8.10
C ILE A 19 2.24 -2.35 8.33
N VAL A 20 1.45 -2.03 9.36
CA VAL A 20 0.27 -2.84 9.74
C VAL A 20 -0.76 -2.87 8.61
N LEU A 21 -1.05 -1.72 7.99
CA LEU A 21 -2.02 -1.66 6.90
C LEU A 21 -1.56 -2.44 5.67
N ASN A 22 -0.27 -2.35 5.30
CA ASN A 22 0.26 -3.13 4.17
C ASN A 22 0.30 -4.64 4.47
N ILE A 23 0.54 -5.05 5.72
CA ILE A 23 0.44 -6.48 6.10
C ILE A 23 -1.00 -6.96 5.97
N ILE A 24 -1.97 -6.17 6.43
CA ILE A 24 -3.40 -6.49 6.28
C ILE A 24 -3.75 -6.63 4.79
N GLU A 25 -3.35 -5.66 3.97
CA GLU A 25 -3.54 -5.69 2.51
C GLU A 25 -2.90 -6.93 1.87
N LEU A 26 -1.67 -7.28 2.26
CA LEU A 26 -0.98 -8.47 1.78
C LEU A 26 -1.75 -9.75 2.11
N VAL A 27 -2.23 -9.89 3.35
CA VAL A 27 -3.00 -11.05 3.80
C VAL A 27 -4.31 -11.17 3.00
N PHE A 28 -5.07 -10.07 2.87
CA PHE A 28 -6.29 -10.07 2.08
C PHE A 28 -6.04 -10.39 0.61
N SER A 29 -4.97 -9.87 0.02
CA SER A 29 -4.60 -10.15 -1.37
C SER A 29 -4.33 -11.63 -1.60
N VAL A 30 -3.61 -12.28 -0.68
CA VAL A 30 -3.36 -13.73 -0.76
C VAL A 30 -4.66 -14.52 -0.62
N ILE A 31 -5.51 -14.17 0.35
CA ILE A 31 -6.82 -14.83 0.55
C ILE A 31 -7.68 -14.72 -0.70
N LEU A 32 -7.78 -13.52 -1.29
CA LEU A 32 -8.53 -13.27 -2.52
C LEU A 32 -8.00 -14.09 -3.69
N PHE A 33 -6.68 -14.10 -3.89
CA PHE A 33 -6.07 -14.88 -4.96
C PHE A 33 -6.35 -16.39 -4.83
N VAL A 34 -6.17 -16.93 -3.62
CA VAL A 34 -6.45 -18.35 -3.34
C VAL A 34 -7.93 -18.67 -3.56
N SER A 35 -8.83 -17.78 -3.11
CA SER A 35 -10.27 -17.95 -3.29
C SER A 35 -10.68 -17.93 -4.77
N LEU A 36 -10.09 -17.02 -5.57
CA LEU A 36 -10.30 -16.97 -7.02
C LEU A 36 -9.83 -18.26 -7.70
N TYR A 37 -8.65 -18.74 -7.33
CA TYR A 37 -8.10 -19.99 -7.86
C TYR A 37 -8.99 -21.20 -7.55
N PHE A 38 -9.47 -21.36 -6.32
CA PHE A 38 -10.37 -22.47 -5.97
C PHE A 38 -11.72 -22.37 -6.68
N THR A 39 -12.32 -21.17 -6.73
CA THR A 39 -13.60 -20.92 -7.41
C THR A 39 -13.53 -21.30 -8.90
N LEU A 40 -12.41 -20.99 -9.56
CA LEU A 40 -12.24 -21.25 -10.99
C LEU A 40 -11.76 -22.66 -11.32
N ASN A 41 -11.37 -23.47 -10.33
CA ASN A 41 -11.02 -24.87 -10.54
C ASN A 41 -12.09 -25.85 -10.03
N ASN A 42 -13.17 -25.35 -9.43
CA ASN A 42 -14.27 -26.17 -8.92
C ASN A 42 -15.52 -26.02 -9.80
N GLU A 43 -15.86 -27.07 -10.55
CA GLU A 43 -17.02 -27.12 -11.45
C GLU A 43 -18.35 -26.92 -10.70
N ASP A 44 -18.47 -27.47 -9.49
CA ASP A 44 -19.69 -27.36 -8.68
C ASP A 44 -19.93 -25.92 -8.24
N ILE A 45 -18.87 -25.21 -7.83
CA ILE A 45 -18.98 -23.78 -7.45
C ILE A 45 -19.34 -22.93 -8.66
N LYS A 46 -18.70 -23.17 -9.82
CA LYS A 46 -19.04 -22.45 -11.06
C LYS A 46 -20.50 -22.63 -11.46
N ALA A 47 -21.05 -23.83 -11.30
CA ALA A 47 -22.44 -24.14 -11.63
C ALA A 47 -23.45 -23.38 -10.75
N THR A 48 -23.03 -22.93 -9.55
CA THR A 48 -23.88 -22.12 -8.67
C THR A 48 -23.85 -20.62 -8.97
N LEU A 49 -22.91 -20.16 -9.80
CA LEU A 49 -22.71 -18.74 -10.08
C LEU A 49 -23.50 -18.29 -11.32
N PRO A 50 -24.13 -17.10 -11.29
CA PRO A 50 -24.72 -16.49 -12.47
C PRO A 50 -23.68 -16.31 -13.60
N PRO A 51 -24.06 -16.43 -14.88
CA PRO A 51 -23.14 -16.30 -16.02
C PRO A 51 -22.35 -15.00 -16.02
N GLU A 52 -23.00 -13.89 -15.65
CA GLU A 52 -22.36 -12.57 -15.55
C GLU A 52 -21.23 -12.53 -14.52
N GLN A 53 -21.40 -13.23 -13.38
CA GLN A 53 -20.36 -13.31 -12.34
C GLN A 53 -19.21 -14.22 -12.78
N LEU A 54 -19.52 -15.27 -13.53
CA LEU A 54 -18.53 -16.19 -14.07
C LEU A 54 -17.60 -15.49 -15.08
N ASP A 55 -18.15 -14.60 -15.91
CA ASP A 55 -17.35 -13.85 -16.89
C ASP A 55 -16.45 -12.79 -16.23
N VAL A 56 -16.93 -12.14 -15.17
CA VAL A 56 -16.10 -11.24 -14.34
C VAL A 56 -14.95 -12.01 -13.67
N LEU A 57 -15.23 -13.21 -13.14
CA LEU A 57 -14.22 -14.08 -12.56
C LEU A 57 -13.15 -14.49 -13.57
N LYS A 58 -13.56 -14.87 -14.80
CA LYS A 58 -12.63 -15.21 -15.88
C LYS A 58 -11.77 -14.02 -16.28
N GLN A 59 -12.35 -12.82 -16.41
CA GLN A 59 -11.57 -11.61 -16.70
C GLN A 59 -10.58 -11.27 -15.59
N SER A 60 -10.95 -11.53 -14.32
CA SER A 60 -10.07 -11.31 -13.17
C SER A 60 -8.78 -12.13 -13.21
N LEU A 61 -8.80 -13.31 -13.85
CA LEU A 61 -7.61 -14.13 -14.12
C LEU A 61 -6.99 -13.93 -15.51
N SER A 62 -7.29 -12.82 -16.19
CA SER A 62 -6.55 -12.49 -17.42
C SER A 62 -5.04 -12.40 -17.13
N PRO A 63 -4.16 -12.77 -18.09
CA PRO A 63 -2.71 -12.69 -17.89
C PRO A 63 -2.24 -11.31 -17.43
N PHE A 64 -2.89 -10.25 -17.93
CA PHE A 64 -2.61 -8.88 -17.52
C PHE A 64 -2.98 -8.60 -16.06
N ASN A 65 -4.15 -9.06 -15.60
CA ASN A 65 -4.56 -8.88 -14.21
C ASN A 65 -3.68 -9.66 -13.23
N ILE A 66 -3.27 -10.87 -13.60
CA ILE A 66 -2.30 -11.66 -12.82
C ILE A 66 -0.96 -10.92 -12.73
N PHE A 67 -0.47 -10.38 -13.85
CA PHE A 67 0.75 -9.57 -13.88
C PHE A 67 0.66 -8.34 -12.96
N MET A 68 -0.43 -7.58 -13.05
CA MET A 68 -0.67 -6.42 -12.18
C MET A 68 -0.75 -6.81 -10.70
N MET A 69 -1.35 -7.95 -10.38
CA MET A 69 -1.42 -8.47 -9.02
C MET A 69 -0.02 -8.80 -8.47
N VAL A 70 0.84 -9.45 -9.26
CA VAL A 70 2.22 -9.76 -8.84
C VAL A 70 3.03 -8.49 -8.59
N ILE A 71 2.88 -7.48 -9.45
CA ILE A 71 3.50 -6.16 -9.24
C ILE A 71 3.00 -5.54 -7.94
N SER A 72 1.67 -5.53 -7.72
CA SER A 72 1.06 -4.98 -6.52
C SER A 72 1.62 -5.64 -5.26
N LEU A 73 1.68 -6.99 -5.23
CA LEU A 73 2.26 -7.75 -4.12
C LEU A 73 3.74 -7.39 -3.89
N GLY A 74 4.52 -7.28 -4.96
CA GLY A 74 5.93 -6.87 -4.89
C GLY A 74 6.10 -5.48 -4.28
N LEU A 75 5.27 -4.52 -4.68
CA LEU A 75 5.25 -3.16 -4.13
C LEU A 75 4.87 -3.16 -2.66
N THR A 76 3.80 -3.86 -2.27
CA THR A 76 3.37 -3.98 -0.86
C THR A 76 4.50 -4.55 0.02
N ILE A 77 5.16 -5.63 -0.43
CA ILE A 77 6.29 -6.23 0.28
C ILE A 77 7.45 -5.24 0.39
N ALA A 78 7.81 -4.55 -0.69
CA ALA A 78 8.87 -3.54 -0.69
C ALA A 78 8.58 -2.40 0.29
N ILE A 79 7.34 -1.90 0.33
CA ILE A 79 6.89 -0.88 1.28
C ILE A 79 7.07 -1.38 2.71
N ILE A 80 6.61 -2.59 3.03
CA ILE A 80 6.74 -3.18 4.38
C ILE A 80 8.21 -3.24 4.80
N VAL A 81 9.08 -3.83 3.97
CA VAL A 81 10.50 -4.00 4.29
C VAL A 81 11.19 -2.66 4.50
N LEU A 82 10.97 -1.70 3.60
CA LEU A 82 11.57 -0.37 3.69
C LEU A 82 11.03 0.43 4.88
N ALA A 83 9.74 0.31 5.20
CA ALA A 83 9.15 0.95 6.37
C ALA A 83 9.70 0.35 7.69
N PHE A 84 9.93 -0.97 7.74
CA PHE A 84 10.62 -1.61 8.87
C PHE A 84 12.06 -1.12 9.03
N GLN A 85 12.81 -1.01 7.93
CA GLN A 85 14.17 -0.45 7.94
C GLN A 85 14.16 1.00 8.45
N ASN A 86 13.23 1.82 7.96
CA ASN A 86 13.05 3.19 8.43
C ASN A 86 12.75 3.26 9.92
N ARG A 87 11.95 2.34 10.47
CA ARG A 87 11.66 2.32 11.90
C ARG A 87 12.92 2.16 12.76
N SER A 88 13.85 1.31 12.32
CA SER A 88 15.15 1.16 12.97
C SER A 88 15.98 2.44 12.87
N LYS A 89 16.07 3.02 11.66
CA LYS A 89 16.81 4.26 11.40
C LYS A 89 16.29 5.45 12.22
N ILE A 90 14.97 5.60 12.34
CA ILE A 90 14.34 6.64 13.16
C ILE A 90 14.71 6.50 14.65
N ALA A 91 14.92 5.28 15.15
CA ALA A 91 15.36 5.06 16.52
C ALA A 91 16.84 5.43 16.72
N GLN A 92 17.66 5.30 15.68
CA GLN A 92 19.11 5.51 15.68
C GLN A 92 19.53 6.92 15.22
N ASP A 93 18.57 7.81 14.91
CA ASP A 93 18.80 9.13 14.30
C ASP A 93 19.53 9.09 12.95
N PHE A 94 19.35 8.02 12.18
CA PHE A 94 19.89 7.94 10.82
C PHE A 94 18.93 8.48 9.76
N GLU A 95 19.49 8.82 8.61
CA GLU A 95 18.75 9.30 7.45
C GLU A 95 17.67 8.30 7.00
N ILE A 96 16.44 8.81 6.92
CA ILE A 96 15.22 8.05 6.66
C ILE A 96 15.01 7.94 5.15
N ASN A 97 14.74 6.73 4.65
CA ASN A 97 14.47 6.53 3.23
C ASN A 97 13.05 7.00 2.88
N TYR A 98 12.89 7.82 1.84
CA TYR A 98 11.57 8.27 1.39
C TYR A 98 10.83 7.26 0.50
N MET A 99 11.56 6.27 -0.04
CA MET A 99 11.05 5.29 -0.99
C MET A 99 9.76 4.56 -0.57
N PRO A 100 9.57 4.08 0.68
CA PRO A 100 8.32 3.40 1.04
C PRO A 100 7.09 4.32 0.89
N TYR A 101 7.24 5.63 1.10
CA TYR A 101 6.13 6.57 0.98
C TYR A 101 5.84 6.90 -0.49
N PHE A 102 6.87 7.00 -1.33
CA PHE A 102 6.69 7.19 -2.78
C PHE A 102 6.10 5.96 -3.45
N LEU A 103 6.54 4.75 -3.08
CA LEU A 103 5.95 3.51 -3.55
C LEU A 103 4.48 3.40 -3.13
N GLY A 104 4.15 3.77 -1.88
CA GLY A 104 2.77 3.81 -1.41
C GLY A 104 1.89 4.78 -2.19
N LEU A 105 2.37 6.01 -2.42
CA LEU A 105 1.65 7.00 -3.24
C LEU A 105 1.49 6.54 -4.69
N GLY A 106 2.54 5.96 -5.29
CA GLY A 106 2.50 5.39 -6.63
C GLY A 106 1.47 4.26 -6.75
N SER A 107 1.42 3.38 -5.75
CA SER A 107 0.44 2.29 -5.69
C SER A 107 -1.00 2.82 -5.65
N ILE A 108 -1.25 3.87 -4.87
CA ILE A 108 -2.57 4.51 -4.81
C ILE A 108 -2.95 5.15 -6.15
N LEU A 109 -2.01 5.81 -6.83
CA LEU A 109 -2.28 6.38 -8.15
C LEU A 109 -2.69 5.28 -9.14
N LEU A 110 -1.99 4.14 -9.13
CA LEU A 110 -2.36 2.97 -9.94
C LEU A 110 -3.77 2.47 -9.58
N SER A 111 -4.08 2.34 -8.29
CA SER A 111 -5.41 1.92 -7.82
C SER A 111 -6.52 2.88 -8.26
N ILE A 112 -6.28 4.20 -8.19
CA ILE A 112 -7.24 5.22 -8.64
C ILE A 112 -7.48 5.11 -10.15
N VAL A 113 -6.42 4.99 -10.96
CA VAL A 113 -6.55 4.80 -12.41
C VAL A 113 -7.38 3.56 -12.71
N GLN A 114 -7.10 2.43 -12.05
CA GLN A 114 -7.86 1.20 -12.24
C GLN A 114 -9.34 1.33 -11.85
N MET A 115 -9.64 2.11 -10.81
CA MET A 115 -11.02 2.35 -10.41
C MET A 115 -11.82 3.15 -11.46
N PHE A 116 -11.17 4.05 -12.20
CA PHE A 116 -11.80 4.76 -13.32
C PHE A 116 -11.91 3.93 -14.60
N LEU A 117 -11.03 2.95 -14.81
CA LEU A 117 -11.09 2.04 -15.96
C LEU A 117 -12.11 0.91 -15.78
N ASN A 118 -12.38 0.53 -14.54
CA ASN A 118 -13.34 -0.53 -14.21
C ASN A 118 -14.62 0.09 -13.63
N GLN A 119 -15.02 -0.33 -12.44
CA GLN A 119 -16.20 0.17 -11.74
C GLN A 119 -15.78 1.15 -10.64
N PHE A 120 -16.30 2.38 -10.70
CA PHE A 120 -16.07 3.37 -9.67
C PHE A 120 -16.75 2.99 -8.36
N SER A 121 -16.01 3.08 -7.25
CA SER A 121 -16.51 2.86 -5.89
C SER A 121 -16.12 4.04 -5.01
N LEU A 122 -17.12 4.77 -4.51
CA LEU A 122 -16.90 5.94 -3.64
C LEU A 122 -16.15 5.54 -2.35
N ILE A 123 -16.48 4.37 -1.80
CA ILE A 123 -15.84 3.84 -0.59
C ILE A 123 -14.36 3.55 -0.88
N SER A 124 -14.07 2.87 -2.00
CA SER A 124 -12.69 2.57 -2.40
C SER A 124 -11.89 3.84 -2.65
N PHE A 125 -12.51 4.86 -3.26
CA PHE A 125 -11.88 6.16 -3.47
C PHE A 125 -11.52 6.84 -2.15
N ALA A 126 -12.46 6.89 -1.19
CA ALA A 126 -12.23 7.50 0.11
C ALA A 126 -11.10 6.81 0.89
N ILE A 127 -11.04 5.47 0.85
CA ILE A 127 -9.95 4.70 1.44
C ILE A 127 -8.60 5.06 0.80
N ASN A 128 -8.55 5.13 -0.54
CA ASN A 128 -7.34 5.52 -1.26
C ASN A 128 -6.87 6.93 -0.88
N LEU A 129 -7.77 7.89 -0.72
CA LEU A 129 -7.42 9.24 -0.26
C LEU A 129 -6.90 9.27 1.19
N ALA A 130 -7.49 8.47 2.08
CA ALA A 130 -7.01 8.34 3.45
C ALA A 130 -5.59 7.76 3.49
N LEU A 131 -5.33 6.70 2.70
CA LEU A 131 -4.00 6.13 2.55
C LEU A 131 -3.01 7.11 1.92
N ALA A 132 -3.44 7.90 0.93
CA ALA A 132 -2.58 8.89 0.28
C ALA A 132 -2.14 9.95 1.28
N SER A 133 -3.08 10.40 2.12
CA SER A 133 -2.80 11.34 3.21
C SER A 133 -1.81 10.75 4.21
N LEU A 134 -1.97 9.47 4.58
CA LEU A 134 -1.03 8.77 5.47
C LEU A 134 0.39 8.74 4.89
N TYR A 135 0.56 8.33 3.63
CA TYR A 135 1.89 8.30 3.00
C TYR A 135 2.47 9.70 2.83
N PHE A 136 1.67 10.68 2.42
CA PHE A 136 2.10 12.06 2.26
C PHE A 136 2.57 12.68 3.58
N PHE A 137 1.80 12.52 4.67
CA PHE A 137 2.21 13.01 5.98
C PHE A 137 3.45 12.29 6.53
N SER A 138 3.59 11.00 6.25
CA SER A 138 4.80 10.24 6.62
C SER A 138 6.03 10.77 5.89
N TYR A 139 5.90 11.06 4.59
CA TYR A 139 6.94 11.69 3.79
C TYR A 139 7.34 13.06 4.33
N LEU A 140 6.37 13.96 4.58
CA LEU A 140 6.65 15.30 5.08
C LEU A 140 7.44 15.26 6.40
N LYS A 141 7.06 14.38 7.32
CA LYS A 141 7.75 14.21 8.60
C LYS A 141 9.13 13.58 8.45
N ALA A 142 9.31 12.63 7.53
CA ALA A 142 10.61 12.08 7.20
C ALA A 142 11.54 13.18 6.64
N LYS A 143 11.03 14.01 5.72
CA LYS A 143 11.76 15.15 5.16
C LYS A 143 12.17 16.15 6.23
N THR A 144 11.28 16.48 7.17
CA THR A 144 11.60 17.38 8.30
C THR A 144 12.70 16.82 9.21
N LEU A 145 12.75 15.50 9.42
CA LEU A 145 13.78 14.88 10.26
C LEU A 145 15.13 14.81 9.56
N ASN A 146 15.17 14.44 8.28
CA ASN A 146 16.42 14.40 7.52
C ASN A 146 17.00 15.81 7.32
N GLY A 147 16.16 16.81 7.04
CA GLY A 147 16.60 18.20 6.88
C GLY A 147 16.94 18.93 8.18
N LYS A 148 16.99 18.22 9.32
CA LYS A 148 17.37 18.80 10.63
C LYS A 148 18.86 19.17 10.66
N GLU A 149 19.72 18.42 9.99
CA GLU A 149 21.17 18.66 9.95
C GLU A 149 21.52 19.91 9.13
N ASP A 150 20.88 20.10 7.96
CA ASP A 150 21.06 21.28 7.10
C ASP A 150 20.75 22.64 7.78
N ILE A 151 19.95 22.63 8.85
CA ILE A 151 19.52 23.83 9.59
C ILE A 151 20.41 24.10 10.81
N ILE A 152 21.14 23.09 11.30
CA ILE A 152 22.04 23.23 12.46
C ILE A 152 23.43 23.72 12.01
N ASP A 153 23.82 23.42 10.76
CA ASP A 153 25.11 23.80 10.18
C ASP A 153 25.08 25.13 9.37
N ALA A 154 23.96 25.88 9.42
CA ALA A 154 23.78 27.18 8.77
C ALA A 154 23.66 28.34 9.79
#